data_AF-A0A2E8E1J9-F1
#
_entry.id   AF-A0A2E8E1J9-F1
#
_cell.length_a   1.000
_cell.length_b   1.000
_cell.length_c   1.000
_cell.angle_alpha   90.00
_cell.angle_beta   90.00
_cell.angle_gamma   90.00
#
_symmetry.space_group_name_H-M   'P 1'
#
loop_
_entity.id
_entity.type
_entity.pdbx_description
1 polymer ?
#
loop_
_entity_poly.entity_id
_entity_poly.type
_entity_poly.pdbx_seq_one_letter_code
_entity_poly.pdbx_strand_id
1 'polypeptide(L)'
;MATWALFDGNNVTNVWTNKPTDLVHPDVLALCEQVPSTVKAGDVRNPSDNTYSTPTVSTGSVQPDQRRISRGGFMGLLTSTERKALKEIIKTDDDIADFYECFDYGDPKIVDTEFQADIDNLETKSIISTATKTKINNHGKDPA
;
A
#
# COMPACT_ATOMS: atom_id res chain seq x y z
N MET A 1 -6.15 37.53 19.49
CA MET A 1 -7.51 37.93 19.06
C MET A 1 -8.27 36.65 18.77
N ALA A 2 -9.56 36.54 19.05
CA ALA A 2 -10.32 35.34 18.69
C ALA A 2 -10.85 35.47 17.25
N THR A 3 -10.87 34.37 16.49
CA THR A 3 -11.43 34.32 15.13
C THR A 3 -12.83 33.72 15.17
N TRP A 4 -13.61 33.91 14.13
CA TRP A 4 -14.92 33.29 13.94
C TRP A 4 -14.79 32.20 12.88
N ALA A 5 -15.33 31.01 13.14
CA ALA A 5 -15.30 29.89 12.23
C ALA A 5 -16.72 29.45 11.85
N LEU A 6 -16.89 29.07 10.58
CA LEU A 6 -18.07 28.33 10.12
C LEU A 6 -17.73 26.85 10.10
N PHE A 7 -18.70 26.04 10.52
CA PHE A 7 -18.56 24.59 10.61
C PHE A 7 -19.48 23.87 9.64
N ASP A 8 -19.01 22.75 9.12
CA ASP A 8 -19.84 21.69 8.53
C ASP A 8 -19.55 20.38 9.29
N GLY A 9 -20.46 20.02 10.18
CA GLY A 9 -20.19 19.04 11.23
C GLY A 9 -19.02 19.48 12.12
N ASN A 10 -17.96 18.66 12.17
CA ASN A 10 -16.74 18.98 12.92
C ASN A 10 -15.68 19.71 12.08
N ASN A 11 -15.90 19.93 10.79
CA ASN A 11 -14.90 20.52 9.90
C ASN A 11 -15.04 22.04 9.86
N VAL A 12 -13.93 22.75 10.00
CA VAL A 12 -13.88 24.20 9.85
C VAL A 12 -13.85 24.53 8.36
N THR A 13 -14.92 25.11 7.83
CA THR A 13 -15.04 25.42 6.40
C THR A 13 -14.51 26.80 6.06
N ASN A 14 -14.60 27.75 6.99
CA ASN A 14 -14.09 29.11 6.80
C ASN A 14 -13.73 29.76 8.14
N VAL A 15 -12.84 30.75 8.12
CA VAL A 15 -12.41 31.52 9.29
C VAL A 15 -12.32 33.01 8.96
N TRP A 16 -12.76 33.85 9.90
CA TRP A 16 -12.69 35.31 9.82
C TRP A 16 -12.07 35.91 11.08
N THR A 17 -11.32 37.01 10.92
CA THR A 17 -10.71 37.74 12.05
C THR A 17 -11.76 38.44 12.93
N ASN A 18 -12.89 38.84 12.35
CA ASN A 18 -14.01 39.47 13.04
C ASN A 18 -15.30 38.71 12.71
N LYS A 19 -16.35 38.95 13.49
CA LYS A 19 -17.68 38.37 13.22
C LYS A 19 -18.15 38.80 11.82
N PRO A 20 -18.49 37.89 10.90
CA PRO A 20 -18.74 38.22 9.49
C PRO A 20 -20.15 38.76 9.22
N THR A 21 -20.63 39.71 10.04
CA THR A 21 -22.03 40.19 10.03
C THR A 21 -22.50 40.71 8.67
N ASP A 22 -21.61 41.36 7.93
CA ASP A 22 -21.93 41.96 6.61
C ASP A 22 -21.43 41.10 5.44
N LEU A 23 -20.78 39.97 5.72
CA LEU A 23 -20.14 39.12 4.71
C LEU A 23 -20.94 37.84 4.42
N VAL A 24 -21.83 37.42 5.31
CA VAL A 24 -22.63 36.19 5.16
C VAL A 24 -24.10 36.44 5.50
N HIS A 25 -25.00 35.62 4.94
CA HIS A 25 -26.42 35.66 5.26
C HIS A 25 -26.67 35.44 6.77
N PRO A 26 -27.68 36.07 7.40
CA PRO A 26 -27.98 35.89 8.82
C PRO A 26 -28.10 34.42 9.27
N ASP A 27 -28.66 33.55 8.41
CA ASP A 27 -28.76 32.11 8.71
C ASP A 27 -27.38 31.45 8.79
N VAL A 28 -26.43 31.83 7.95
CA VAL A 28 -25.04 31.34 7.99
C VAL A 28 -24.30 31.96 9.17
N LEU A 29 -24.56 33.24 9.47
CA LEU A 29 -23.99 33.91 10.62
C LEU A 29 -24.35 33.23 11.95
N ALA A 30 -25.56 32.69 12.05
CA ALA A 30 -26.02 31.93 13.21
C ALA A 30 -25.25 30.60 13.41
N LEU A 31 -24.62 30.08 12.36
CA LEU A 31 -23.79 28.87 12.39
C LEU A 31 -22.30 29.17 12.67
N CYS A 32 -21.91 30.45 12.72
CA CYS A 32 -20.53 30.83 13.02
C CYS A 32 -20.27 30.83 14.53
N GLU A 33 -19.19 30.18 14.97
CA GLU A 33 -18.76 30.14 16.37
C GLU A 33 -17.42 30.85 16.56
N GLN A 34 -17.17 31.34 17.77
CA GLN A 34 -15.88 31.95 18.11
C GLN A 34 -14.85 30.86 18.47
N VAL A 35 -13.68 30.92 17.85
CA VAL A 35 -12.60 29.92 17.99
C VAL A 35 -11.25 30.59 18.27
N PRO A 36 -10.24 29.83 18.74
CA PRO A 36 -8.88 30.35 18.88
C PRO A 36 -8.30 30.84 17.54
N SER A 37 -7.49 31.91 17.55
CA SER A 37 -6.86 32.44 16.31
C SER A 37 -5.92 31.48 15.59
N THR A 38 -5.57 30.36 16.22
CA THR A 38 -4.73 29.34 15.61
C THR A 38 -5.49 28.44 14.64
N VAL A 39 -6.83 28.42 14.72
CA VAL A 39 -7.70 27.60 13.88
C VAL A 39 -7.73 28.14 12.46
N LYS A 40 -7.65 27.24 11.48
CA LYS A 40 -7.66 27.54 10.05
C LYS A 40 -8.78 26.78 9.35
N ALA A 41 -9.20 27.30 8.19
CA ALA A 41 -10.06 26.55 7.30
C ALA A 41 -9.37 25.22 6.92
N GLY A 42 -10.12 24.12 6.99
CA GLY A 42 -9.64 22.77 6.81
C GLY A 42 -9.31 22.03 8.11
N ASP A 43 -9.19 22.69 9.27
CA ASP A 43 -9.02 22.01 10.55
C ASP A 43 -10.29 21.25 10.95
N VAL A 44 -10.12 20.19 11.75
CA VAL A 44 -11.21 19.38 12.30
C VAL A 44 -11.25 19.56 13.82
N ARG A 45 -12.44 19.87 14.34
CA ARG A 45 -12.74 19.95 15.76
C ARG A 45 -12.85 18.55 16.34
N ASN A 46 -12.08 18.27 17.39
CA ASN A 46 -12.24 17.08 18.19
C ASN A 46 -13.46 17.27 19.13
N PRO A 47 -14.52 16.46 19.02
CA PRO A 47 -15.72 16.63 19.83
C PRO A 47 -15.52 16.31 21.32
N SER A 48 -14.44 15.61 21.70
CA SER A 48 -14.20 15.24 23.10
C SER A 48 -13.54 16.34 23.95
N ASP A 49 -12.70 17.19 23.34
CA ASP A 49 -11.91 18.19 24.06
C ASP A 49 -11.94 19.60 23.43
N ASN A 50 -12.69 19.78 22.33
CA ASN A 50 -12.78 21.04 21.57
C ASN A 50 -11.43 21.56 21.05
N THR A 51 -10.45 20.69 20.86
CA THR A 51 -9.20 21.02 20.16
C THR A 51 -9.39 20.94 18.65
N TYR A 52 -8.49 21.60 17.91
CA TYR A 52 -8.53 21.67 16.45
C TYR A 52 -7.22 21.12 15.89
N SER A 53 -7.31 20.25 14.90
CA SER A 53 -6.15 19.68 14.23
C SER A 53 -6.35 19.67 12.74
N THR A 54 -5.25 19.83 12.00
CA THR A 54 -5.26 19.55 10.57
C THR A 54 -5.63 18.07 10.38
N PRO A 55 -6.62 17.74 9.53
CA PRO A 55 -7.01 16.36 9.29
C PRO A 55 -5.78 15.58 8.85
N THR A 56 -5.55 14.45 9.49
CA THR A 56 -4.47 13.56 9.09
C THR A 56 -4.81 13.09 7.68
N VAL A 57 -4.06 13.56 6.68
CA VAL A 57 -4.12 12.99 5.34
C VAL A 57 -3.81 11.51 5.52
N SER A 58 -4.79 10.65 5.26
CA SER A 58 -4.58 9.21 5.23
C SER A 58 -3.45 8.97 4.22
N THR A 59 -2.28 8.54 4.71
CA THR A 59 -1.19 8.07 3.88
C THR A 59 -1.78 7.01 2.96
N GLY A 60 -1.78 7.29 1.65
CA GLY A 60 -2.50 6.50 0.67
C GLY A 60 -2.25 5.00 0.82
N SER A 61 -3.26 4.19 0.52
CA SER A 61 -3.12 2.73 0.51
C SER A 61 -1.89 2.37 -0.32
N VAL A 62 -0.90 1.70 0.28
CA VAL A 62 0.15 1.05 -0.50
C VAL A 62 -0.58 0.07 -1.40
N GLN A 63 -0.54 0.31 -2.72
CA GLN A 63 -1.13 -0.62 -3.67
C GLN A 63 -0.48 -1.99 -3.42
N PRO A 64 -1.27 -3.05 -3.21
CA PRO A 64 -0.72 -4.37 -2.97
C PRO A 64 0.13 -4.76 -4.17
N ASP A 65 1.35 -5.26 -3.92
CA ASP A 65 2.28 -5.65 -4.96
C ASP A 65 1.62 -6.65 -5.92
N GLN A 66 1.50 -6.27 -7.20
CA GLN A 66 0.88 -7.09 -8.24
C GLN A 66 1.91 -7.74 -9.16
N ARG A 67 3.20 -7.71 -8.83
CA ARG A 67 4.24 -8.28 -9.68
C ARG A 67 4.01 -9.79 -9.85
N ARG A 68 3.99 -10.22 -11.10
CA ARG A 68 3.85 -11.61 -11.52
C ARG A 68 5.10 -12.06 -12.25
N ILE A 69 5.30 -13.37 -12.29
CA ILE A 69 6.41 -13.97 -13.03
C ILE A 69 5.88 -15.08 -13.90
N SER A 70 6.19 -15.02 -15.20
CA SER A 70 5.83 -16.10 -16.12
C SER A 70 6.79 -17.27 -15.99
N ARG A 71 6.39 -18.45 -16.46
CA ARG A 71 7.26 -19.65 -16.51
C ARG A 71 8.59 -19.36 -17.22
N GLY A 72 8.53 -18.63 -18.34
CA GLY A 72 9.70 -18.20 -19.08
C GLY A 72 10.55 -17.21 -18.30
N GLY A 73 9.92 -16.25 -17.61
CA GLY A 73 10.59 -15.29 -16.74
C GLY A 73 11.33 -15.99 -15.59
N PHE A 74 10.66 -16.90 -14.89
CA PHE A 74 11.24 -17.73 -13.83
C PHE A 74 12.44 -18.52 -14.35
N MET A 75 12.27 -19.32 -15.41
CA MET A 75 13.36 -20.11 -15.99
C MET A 75 14.52 -19.26 -16.52
N GLY A 76 14.26 -18.02 -16.92
CA GLY A 76 15.26 -17.04 -17.34
C GLY A 76 16.13 -16.52 -16.20
N LEU A 77 15.61 -16.48 -14.96
CA LEU A 77 16.35 -16.03 -13.78
C LEU A 77 17.29 -17.10 -13.21
N LEU A 78 16.99 -18.38 -13.47
CA LEU A 78 17.81 -19.51 -13.06
C LEU A 78 19.11 -19.58 -13.89
N THR A 79 20.18 -20.10 -13.28
CA THR A 79 21.39 -20.50 -14.00
C THR A 79 21.15 -21.77 -14.83
N SER A 80 22.09 -22.12 -15.71
CA SER A 80 22.04 -23.37 -16.49
C SER A 80 22.02 -24.61 -15.58
N THR A 81 22.79 -24.60 -14.50
CA THR A 81 22.86 -25.68 -13.51
C THR A 81 21.55 -25.82 -12.75
N GLU A 82 21.01 -24.72 -12.22
CA GLU A 82 19.73 -24.73 -11.47
C GLU A 82 18.57 -25.16 -12.38
N ARG A 83 18.54 -24.70 -13.64
CA ARG A 83 17.54 -25.19 -14.62
C ARG A 83 17.62 -26.69 -14.84
N LYS A 84 18.83 -27.26 -14.88
CA LYS A 84 19.02 -28.70 -15.06
C LYS A 84 18.57 -29.46 -13.80
N ALA A 85 18.96 -28.98 -12.62
CA ALA A 85 18.54 -29.56 -11.34
C ALA A 85 17.01 -29.56 -11.21
N LEU A 86 16.36 -28.44 -11.52
CA LEU A 86 14.91 -28.31 -11.50
C LEU A 86 14.23 -29.29 -12.47
N LYS A 87 14.73 -29.42 -13.71
CA LYS A 87 14.15 -30.36 -14.69
C LYS A 87 14.26 -31.82 -14.28
N GLU A 88 15.31 -32.19 -13.56
CA GLU A 88 15.44 -33.56 -13.07
C GLU A 88 14.56 -33.80 -11.84
N ILE A 89 14.51 -32.86 -10.91
CA ILE A 89 13.75 -33.05 -9.66
C ILE A 89 12.23 -33.06 -9.90
N ILE A 90 11.72 -32.27 -10.85
CA ILE A 90 10.28 -32.25 -11.23
C ILE A 90 9.78 -33.65 -11.62
N LYS A 91 10.65 -34.54 -12.13
CA LYS A 91 10.25 -35.90 -12.53
C LYS A 91 10.07 -36.85 -11.34
N THR A 92 10.52 -36.45 -10.16
CA THR A 92 10.67 -37.33 -9.00
C THR A 92 10.07 -36.75 -7.71
N ASP A 93 9.70 -35.48 -7.71
CA ASP A 93 9.25 -34.72 -6.54
C ASP A 93 7.93 -34.04 -6.88
N ASP A 94 6.84 -34.62 -6.38
CA ASP A 94 5.48 -34.20 -6.71
C ASP A 94 5.21 -32.74 -6.28
N ASP A 95 5.72 -32.31 -5.12
CA ASP A 95 5.55 -30.92 -4.66
C ASP A 95 6.16 -29.92 -5.65
N ILE A 96 7.35 -30.23 -6.19
CA ILE A 96 8.02 -29.34 -7.16
C ILE A 96 7.36 -29.46 -8.53
N ALA A 97 6.83 -30.63 -8.89
CA ALA A 97 6.02 -30.79 -10.09
C ALA A 97 4.77 -29.92 -10.03
N ASP A 98 4.04 -29.96 -8.91
CA ASP A 98 2.85 -29.14 -8.66
C ASP A 98 3.16 -27.65 -8.71
N PHE A 99 4.25 -27.21 -8.06
CA PHE A 99 4.75 -25.84 -8.20
C PHE A 99 5.00 -25.49 -9.67
N TYR A 100 5.60 -26.37 -10.46
CA TYR A 100 5.89 -26.08 -11.86
C TYR A 100 4.64 -26.09 -12.74
N GLU A 101 3.62 -26.86 -12.39
CA GLU A 101 2.30 -26.88 -13.01
C GLU A 101 1.47 -25.63 -12.67
N CYS A 102 1.76 -24.93 -11.56
CA CYS A 102 1.04 -23.70 -11.21
C CYS A 102 1.07 -22.65 -12.34
N PHE A 103 2.17 -22.62 -13.11
CA PHE A 103 2.34 -21.72 -14.24
C PHE A 103 1.40 -22.03 -15.42
N ASP A 104 0.86 -23.26 -15.51
CA ASP A 104 -0.07 -23.64 -16.57
C ASP A 104 -1.48 -23.08 -16.30
N TYR A 105 -1.77 -22.66 -15.06
CA TYR A 105 -2.99 -21.95 -14.66
C TYR A 105 -2.86 -20.42 -14.72
N GLY A 106 -1.67 -19.91 -15.04
CA GLY A 106 -1.36 -18.49 -15.19
C GLY A 106 -0.11 -18.06 -14.44
N ASP A 107 0.31 -16.81 -14.65
CA ASP A 107 1.52 -16.30 -14.01
C ASP A 107 1.28 -16.03 -12.51
N PRO A 108 1.93 -16.74 -11.57
CA PRO A 108 1.76 -16.51 -10.14
C PRO A 108 2.26 -15.12 -9.74
N LYS A 109 1.68 -14.56 -8.66
CA LYS A 109 2.24 -13.35 -8.07
C LYS A 109 3.42 -13.72 -7.20
N ILE A 110 4.48 -12.92 -7.31
CA ILE A 110 5.74 -13.16 -6.59
C ILE A 110 5.51 -13.09 -5.08
N VAL A 111 4.59 -12.23 -4.62
CA VAL A 111 4.31 -12.01 -3.20
C VAL A 111 3.28 -12.97 -2.60
N ASP A 112 2.69 -13.87 -3.40
CA ASP A 112 1.73 -14.84 -2.88
C ASP A 112 2.47 -15.82 -1.94
N THR A 113 1.85 -16.12 -0.80
CA THR A 113 2.47 -16.92 0.27
C THR A 113 2.82 -18.33 -0.20
N GLU A 114 1.95 -18.94 -1.00
CA GLU A 114 2.17 -20.27 -1.58
C GLU A 114 3.37 -20.26 -2.53
N PHE A 115 3.44 -19.29 -3.45
CA PHE A 115 4.58 -19.13 -4.34
C PHE A 115 5.88 -18.93 -3.56
N GLN A 116 5.89 -18.09 -2.52
CA GLN A 116 7.08 -17.90 -1.68
C GLN A 116 7.48 -19.17 -0.93
N ALA A 117 6.51 -19.96 -0.44
CA ALA A 117 6.80 -21.24 0.21
C ALA A 117 7.46 -22.23 -0.76
N ASP A 118 7.03 -22.26 -2.04
CA ASP A 118 7.66 -23.10 -3.06
C ASP A 118 9.08 -22.63 -3.40
N ILE A 119 9.30 -21.32 -3.51
CA ILE A 119 10.64 -20.77 -3.70
C ILE A 119 11.56 -21.10 -2.51
N ASP A 120 11.05 -21.04 -1.28
CA ASP A 120 11.77 -21.44 -0.07
C ASP A 120 12.10 -22.94 -0.06
N ASN A 121 11.17 -23.77 -0.55
CA ASN A 121 11.37 -25.21 -0.71
C ASN A 121 12.48 -25.51 -1.73
N LEU A 122 12.49 -24.82 -2.87
CA LEU A 122 13.53 -24.95 -3.88
C LEU A 122 14.91 -24.53 -3.34
N GLU A 123 14.99 -23.48 -2.53
CA GLU A 123 16.24 -23.07 -1.87
C GLU A 123 16.67 -24.10 -0.81
N THR A 124 15.75 -24.56 0.03
CA THR A 124 16.02 -25.55 1.09
C THR A 124 16.52 -26.87 0.51
N LYS A 125 15.93 -27.31 -0.60
CA LYS A 125 16.37 -28.48 -1.37
C LYS A 125 17.62 -28.22 -2.22
N SER A 126 18.22 -27.03 -2.14
CA SER A 126 19.43 -26.62 -2.87
C SER A 126 19.30 -26.71 -4.41
N ILE A 127 18.08 -26.59 -4.92
CA ILE A 127 17.79 -26.57 -6.37
C ILE A 127 18.09 -25.18 -6.94
N ILE A 128 17.84 -24.14 -6.14
CA ILE A 128 18.23 -22.77 -6.42
C ILE A 128 19.10 -22.22 -5.28
N SER A 129 19.93 -21.24 -5.60
CA SER A 129 20.71 -20.49 -4.61
C SER A 129 19.92 -19.34 -3.99
N THR A 130 20.36 -18.87 -2.81
CA THR A 130 19.87 -17.63 -2.17
C THR A 130 19.96 -16.41 -3.10
N ALA A 131 21.00 -16.35 -3.92
CA ALA A 131 21.16 -15.29 -4.91
C ALA A 131 20.06 -15.34 -5.99
N THR A 132 19.69 -16.54 -6.46
CA THR A 132 18.61 -16.74 -7.43
C THR A 132 17.25 -16.42 -6.82
N LYS A 133 16.98 -16.87 -5.58
CA LYS A 133 15.79 -16.47 -4.82
C LYS A 133 15.66 -14.95 -4.71
N THR A 134 16.75 -14.26 -4.39
CA THR A 134 16.77 -12.79 -4.32
C THR A 134 16.42 -12.14 -5.66
N LYS A 135 16.88 -12.71 -6.79
CA LYS A 135 16.51 -12.22 -8.13
C LYS A 135 15.03 -12.43 -8.42
N ILE A 136 14.46 -13.57 -8.03
CA ILE A 136 13.02 -13.86 -8.19
C ILE A 136 12.19 -12.86 -7.38
N ASN A 137 12.54 -12.64 -6.11
CA ASN A 137 11.79 -11.74 -5.22
C ASN A 137 11.84 -10.27 -5.68
N ASN A 138 12.90 -9.89 -6.39
CA ASN A 138 13.06 -8.55 -6.97
C ASN A 138 12.64 -8.46 -8.45
N HIS A 139 12.14 -9.54 -9.05
CA HIS A 139 11.72 -9.51 -10.45
C HIS A 139 10.61 -8.48 -10.67
N GLY A 140 10.74 -7.67 -11.72
CA GLY A 140 9.79 -6.60 -12.03
C GLY A 140 9.74 -5.45 -11.02
N LYS A 141 10.68 -5.37 -10.08
CA LYS A 141 10.84 -4.20 -9.22
C LYS A 141 11.65 -3.16 -9.97
N ASP A 142 11.13 -1.94 -10.09
CA ASP A 142 11.92 -0.82 -10.65
C ASP A 142 13.21 -0.65 -9.84
N PRO A 143 14.35 -0.38 -10.49
CA PRO A 143 15.56 0.00 -9.76
C PRO A 143 15.27 1.32 -9.03
N ALA A 144 15.46 1.30 -7.71
CA ALA A 144 15.42 2.50 -6.87
C ALA A 144 16.61 3.43 -7.17
#